data_AF-A0A7C1QZ47-F1
#
_entry.id   AF-A0A7C1QZ47-F1
#
_cell.length_a   1.000
_cell.length_b   1.000
_cell.length_c   1.000
_cell.angle_alpha   90.00
_cell.angle_beta   90.00
_cell.angle_gamma   90.00
#
_symmetry.space_group_name_H-M   'P 1'
#
loop_
_entity.id
_entity.type
_entity.pdbx_description
1 polymer ?
#
loop_
_entity_poly.entity_id
_entity_poly.type
_entity_poly.pdbx_seq_one_letter_code
_entity_poly.pdbx_strand_id
1 'polypeptide(L)'
;MASYRLIFGIIMGIVLSFLSVFFFNMESIFNQIQIYANSDILKALALLIGANFKFDMIAFFTGALSVTGFFAAQLLAWLFIGYVSGTIAKGLRRGITASLLVVVIDILIWIILNIIVGEDLMAFFQGTQLSETLGGLISAFIGAFIGGSVGGLISGPYEEYY
;
A
#
# COMPACT_ATOMS: atom_id res chain seq x y z
N MET A 1 9.78 20.98 16.76
CA MET A 1 10.65 20.04 15.99
C MET A 1 9.84 18.82 15.52
N ALA A 2 8.69 19.04 14.89
CA ALA A 2 7.66 18.01 14.94
C ALA A 2 7.09 17.66 13.54
N SER A 3 7.23 18.57 12.56
CA SER A 3 6.86 18.34 11.14
C SER A 3 7.73 17.29 10.41
N TYR A 4 9.04 17.23 10.68
CA TYR A 4 9.95 16.33 9.96
C TYR A 4 9.60 14.85 10.15
N ARG A 5 9.11 14.44 11.33
CA ARG A 5 8.75 13.03 11.60
C ARG A 5 7.60 12.55 10.74
N LEU A 6 6.61 13.41 10.48
CA LEU A 6 5.50 13.09 9.59
C LEU A 6 6.02 12.85 8.16
N ILE A 7 6.86 13.77 7.67
CA ILE A 7 7.46 13.68 6.33
C ILE A 7 8.31 12.41 6.21
N PHE A 8 9.15 12.12 7.21
CA PHE A 8 9.95 10.90 7.25
C PHE A 8 9.09 9.63 7.27
N GLY A 9 8.01 9.61 8.06
CA GLY A 9 7.08 8.47 8.08
C GLY A 9 6.44 8.21 6.72
N ILE A 10 6.08 9.28 6.00
CA ILE A 10 5.54 9.18 4.63
C ILE A 10 6.60 8.65 3.67
N ILE A 11 7.81 9.24 3.66
CA ILE A 11 8.90 8.80 2.78
C ILE A 11 9.23 7.33 3.02
N MET A 12 9.37 6.92 4.28
CA MET A 12 9.66 5.54 4.64
C MET A 12 8.53 4.60 4.23
N GLY A 13 7.27 5.01 4.37
CA GLY A 13 6.13 4.22 3.93
C GLY A 13 6.14 3.99 2.42
N ILE A 14 6.41 5.01 1.62
CA ILE A 14 6.54 4.90 0.16
C ILE A 14 7.70 3.97 -0.20
N VAL A 15 8.88 4.12 0.41
CA VAL A 15 10.00 3.21 0.14
C VAL A 15 9.64 1.75 0.45
N LEU A 16 8.93 1.52 1.56
CA LEU A 16 8.47 0.17 1.91
C LEU A 16 7.41 -0.38 0.95
N SER A 17 6.61 0.46 0.29
CA SER A 17 5.63 0.01 -0.70
C SER A 17 6.29 -0.62 -1.93
N PHE A 18 7.48 -0.18 -2.32
CA PHE A 18 8.27 -0.83 -3.39
C PHE A 18 8.94 -2.13 -2.93
N LEU A 19 9.16 -2.31 -1.63
CA LEU A 19 9.86 -3.48 -1.08
C LEU A 19 8.90 -4.55 -0.54
N SER A 20 7.62 -4.25 -0.42
CA SER A 20 6.60 -5.12 0.15
C SER A 20 6.51 -6.49 -0.53
N VAL A 21 6.63 -6.52 -1.87
CA VAL A 21 6.60 -7.74 -2.68
C VAL A 21 7.67 -8.74 -2.20
N PHE A 22 8.84 -8.24 -1.79
CA PHE A 22 9.92 -9.04 -1.26
C PHE A 22 9.64 -9.50 0.18
N PHE A 23 9.19 -8.58 1.05
CA PHE A 23 8.94 -8.90 2.46
C PHE A 23 7.80 -9.89 2.67
N PHE A 24 6.77 -9.83 1.83
CA PHE A 24 5.57 -10.66 1.96
C PHE A 24 5.52 -11.79 0.92
N ASN A 25 6.67 -12.08 0.28
CA ASN A 25 6.88 -13.19 -0.65
C ASN A 25 5.73 -13.38 -1.66
N MET A 26 5.41 -12.32 -2.41
CA MET A 26 4.37 -12.37 -3.44
C MET A 26 4.92 -13.04 -4.73
N GLU A 27 5.27 -14.32 -4.62
CA GLU A 27 6.10 -15.08 -5.58
C GLU A 27 5.60 -14.98 -7.04
N SER A 28 4.29 -15.09 -7.26
CA SER A 28 3.71 -14.98 -8.62
C SER A 28 3.96 -13.61 -9.26
N ILE A 29 3.93 -12.55 -8.47
CA ILE A 29 4.18 -11.17 -8.91
C ILE A 29 5.68 -10.96 -9.08
N PHE A 30 6.48 -11.50 -8.16
CA PHE A 30 7.93 -11.41 -8.21
C PHE A 30 8.51 -11.98 -9.50
N ASN A 31 8.03 -13.15 -9.93
CA ASN A 31 8.44 -13.76 -11.20
C ASN A 31 8.06 -12.89 -12.41
N GLN A 32 6.88 -12.25 -12.40
CA GLN A 32 6.50 -11.31 -13.45
C GLN A 32 7.43 -10.09 -13.48
N ILE A 33 7.75 -9.53 -12.31
CA ILE A 33 8.67 -8.39 -12.19
C ILE A 33 10.05 -8.74 -12.71
N GLN A 34 10.58 -9.94 -12.43
CA GLN A 34 11.88 -10.36 -12.96
C GLN A 34 11.92 -10.41 -14.49
N ILE A 35 10.84 -10.87 -15.12
CA ILE A 35 10.74 -10.92 -16.58
C ILE A 35 10.74 -9.49 -17.16
N TYR A 36 9.95 -8.59 -16.58
CA TYR A 36 9.87 -7.20 -17.06
C TYR A 36 11.09 -6.35 -16.69
N ALA A 37 11.77 -6.62 -15.59
CA ALA A 37 12.98 -5.87 -15.20
C ALA A 37 14.11 -5.97 -16.25
N ASN A 38 14.12 -7.05 -17.03
CA ASN A 38 15.09 -7.24 -18.11
C ASN A 38 14.70 -6.55 -19.43
N SER A 39 13.44 -6.13 -19.59
CA SER A 39 12.91 -5.59 -20.84
C SER A 39 12.40 -4.15 -20.71
N ASP A 40 11.66 -3.83 -19.65
CA ASP A 40 11.09 -2.52 -19.36
C ASP A 40 11.05 -2.27 -17.84
N ILE A 41 12.01 -1.47 -17.38
CA ILE A 41 12.16 -1.10 -15.97
C ILE A 41 10.95 -0.30 -15.47
N LEU A 42 10.34 0.54 -16.30
CA LEU A 42 9.19 1.36 -15.89
C LEU A 42 7.97 0.48 -15.63
N LYS A 43 7.76 -0.53 -16.47
CA LYS A 43 6.71 -1.55 -16.26
C LYS A 43 6.96 -2.37 -15.00
N ALA A 44 8.21 -2.73 -14.72
CA ALA A 44 8.57 -3.41 -13.48
C ALA A 44 8.25 -2.56 -12.23
N LEU A 45 8.53 -1.25 -12.26
CA LEU A 45 8.17 -0.32 -11.18
C LEU A 45 6.65 -0.17 -11.01
N ALA A 46 5.91 -0.08 -12.12
CA ALA A 46 4.44 -0.02 -12.08
C ALA A 46 3.86 -1.27 -11.42
N LEU A 47 4.41 -2.45 -11.73
CA LEU A 47 4.01 -3.72 -11.14
C LEU A 47 4.36 -3.84 -9.66
N LEU A 48 5.52 -3.31 -9.22
CA LEU A 48 5.93 -3.33 -7.82
C LEU A 48 4.94 -2.57 -6.93
N ILE A 49 4.57 -1.34 -7.31
CA ILE A 49 3.60 -0.57 -6.55
C ILE A 49 2.20 -1.17 -6.68
N GLY A 50 1.81 -1.55 -7.91
CA GLY A 50 0.51 -2.14 -8.21
C GLY A 50 0.25 -3.45 -7.45
N ALA A 51 1.30 -4.21 -7.12
CA ALA A 51 1.22 -5.42 -6.32
C ALA A 51 0.51 -5.20 -4.98
N ASN A 52 0.72 -4.04 -4.37
CA ASN A 52 0.11 -3.70 -3.08
C ASN A 52 -1.42 -3.61 -3.17
N PHE A 53 -1.96 -3.29 -4.35
CA PHE A 53 -3.41 -3.12 -4.55
C PHE A 53 -4.10 -4.39 -5.08
N LYS A 54 -3.41 -5.54 -5.18
CA LYS A 54 -4.00 -6.74 -5.79
C LYS A 54 -4.98 -7.52 -4.90
N PHE A 55 -5.05 -7.24 -3.61
CA PHE A 55 -5.98 -7.96 -2.73
C PHE A 55 -7.39 -7.34 -2.79
N ASP A 56 -8.29 -8.02 -3.49
CA ASP A 56 -9.70 -7.65 -3.57
C ASP A 56 -10.47 -8.08 -2.31
N MET A 57 -10.68 -7.13 -1.40
CA MET A 57 -11.46 -7.36 -0.19
C MET A 57 -12.98 -7.46 -0.45
N ILE A 58 -13.50 -6.86 -1.53
CA ILE A 58 -14.93 -6.98 -1.88
C ILE A 58 -15.22 -8.41 -2.32
N ALA A 59 -14.40 -8.96 -3.22
CA ALA A 59 -14.53 -10.36 -3.64
C ALA A 59 -14.28 -11.32 -2.47
N PHE A 60 -13.37 -10.99 -1.56
CA PHE A 60 -13.16 -11.80 -0.36
C PHE A 60 -14.44 -11.95 0.49
N PHE A 61 -15.17 -10.85 0.74
CA PHE A 61 -16.39 -10.88 1.55
C PHE A 61 -17.63 -11.36 0.81
N THR A 62 -17.66 -11.28 -0.52
CA THR A 62 -18.79 -11.77 -1.34
C THR A 62 -18.61 -13.22 -1.82
N GLY A 63 -17.39 -13.75 -1.76
CA GLY A 63 -17.05 -15.13 -2.13
C GLY A 63 -17.03 -16.11 -0.94
N ALA A 64 -16.25 -17.18 -1.11
CA ALA A 64 -16.04 -18.18 -0.06
C ALA A 64 -14.97 -17.69 0.92
N LEU A 65 -15.42 -17.26 2.11
CA LEU A 65 -14.56 -16.82 3.20
C LEU A 65 -13.56 -17.92 3.57
N SER A 66 -12.26 -17.59 3.50
CA SER A 66 -11.19 -18.47 3.98
C SER A 66 -10.25 -17.69 4.90
N VAL A 67 -9.85 -18.31 6.01
CA VAL A 67 -8.92 -17.69 6.96
C VAL A 67 -7.59 -17.35 6.29
N THR A 68 -7.10 -18.23 5.42
CA THR A 68 -5.89 -18.02 4.63
C THR A 68 -6.02 -16.88 3.62
N GLY A 69 -7.21 -16.66 3.05
CA GLY A 69 -7.49 -15.53 2.17
C GLY A 69 -7.49 -14.19 2.90
N PHE A 70 -7.89 -14.15 4.19
CA PHE A 70 -7.85 -12.91 4.98
C PHE A 70 -6.42 -12.46 5.29
N PHE A 71 -5.49 -13.39 5.49
CA PHE A 71 -4.07 -13.11 5.70
C PHE A 71 -3.29 -12.96 4.38
N ALA A 72 -3.95 -12.40 3.36
CA ALA A 72 -3.30 -12.12 2.09
C ALA A 72 -2.07 -11.20 2.29
N ALA A 73 -0.99 -11.54 1.59
CA ALA A 73 0.29 -10.85 1.65
C ALA A 73 0.17 -9.33 1.44
N GLN A 74 -0.74 -8.90 0.57
CA GLN A 74 -0.95 -7.49 0.23
C GLN A 74 -1.64 -6.72 1.37
N LEU A 75 -2.60 -7.33 2.06
CA LEU A 75 -3.25 -6.69 3.22
C LEU A 75 -2.25 -6.55 4.37
N LEU A 76 -1.45 -7.59 4.60
CA LEU A 76 -0.38 -7.58 5.59
C LEU A 76 0.70 -6.53 5.25
N ALA A 77 1.02 -6.37 3.97
CA ALA A 77 1.93 -5.31 3.51
C ALA A 77 1.42 -3.92 3.90
N TRP A 78 0.16 -3.60 3.61
CA TRP A 78 -0.41 -2.31 3.99
C TRP A 78 -0.50 -2.09 5.50
N LEU A 79 -0.82 -3.14 6.25
CA LEU A 79 -0.81 -3.08 7.71
C LEU A 79 0.59 -2.76 8.22
N PHE A 80 1.61 -3.44 7.70
CA PHE A 80 3.00 -3.22 8.08
C PHE A 80 3.52 -1.83 7.68
N ILE A 81 3.28 -1.41 6.44
CA ILE A 81 3.66 -0.09 5.93
C ILE A 81 2.99 1.01 6.78
N GLY A 82 1.68 0.87 7.03
CA GLY A 82 0.93 1.77 7.89
C GLY A 82 1.48 1.82 9.30
N TYR A 83 1.80 0.66 9.89
CA TYR A 83 2.39 0.56 11.22
C TYR A 83 3.74 1.27 11.32
N VAL A 84 4.65 1.04 10.39
CA VAL A 84 5.97 1.69 10.40
C VAL A 84 5.83 3.21 10.19
N SER A 85 5.05 3.64 9.20
CA SER A 85 4.79 5.05 8.94
C SER A 85 4.17 5.75 10.17
N GLY A 86 3.18 5.10 10.79
CA GLY A 86 2.51 5.61 11.98
C GLY A 86 3.42 5.72 13.21
N THR A 87 4.29 4.72 13.40
CA THR A 87 5.27 4.68 14.49
C THR A 87 6.29 5.81 14.37
N ILE A 88 6.75 6.12 13.15
CA ILE A 88 7.70 7.21 12.90
C ILE A 88 7.03 8.57 13.11
N ALA A 89 5.80 8.74 12.64
CA ALA A 89 5.08 10.02 12.72
C ALA A 89 4.75 10.43 14.18
N LYS A 90 4.59 9.44 15.07
CA LYS A 90 4.16 9.52 16.47
C LYS A 90 2.79 10.14 16.70
N GLY A 91 2.04 9.57 17.65
CA GLY A 91 0.72 10.03 18.04
C GLY A 91 -0.38 9.58 17.06
N LEU A 92 -1.53 9.20 17.61
CA LEU A 92 -2.64 8.60 16.86
C LEU A 92 -3.04 9.40 15.61
N ARG A 93 -3.32 10.71 15.79
CA ARG A 93 -3.80 11.56 14.69
C ARG A 93 -2.78 11.66 13.55
N ARG A 94 -1.50 11.83 13.88
CA ARG A 94 -0.44 11.96 12.87
C ARG A 94 -0.08 10.62 12.25
N GLY A 95 -0.16 9.54 13.03
CA GLY A 95 0.06 8.19 12.54
C GLY A 95 -0.96 7.78 11.48
N ILE A 96 -2.25 8.02 11.74
CA ILE A 96 -3.31 7.85 10.74
C ILE A 96 -3.08 8.77 9.53
N THR A 97 -2.72 10.03 9.76
CA THR A 97 -2.49 10.99 8.66
C THR A 97 -1.34 10.53 7.76
N ALA A 98 -0.22 10.11 8.35
CA ALA A 98 0.96 9.65 7.63
C ALA A 98 0.66 8.37 6.85
N SER A 99 0.01 7.38 7.46
CA SER A 99 -0.27 6.11 6.79
C SER A 99 -1.28 6.26 5.63
N LEU A 100 -2.31 7.08 5.80
CA LEU A 100 -3.28 7.35 4.73
C LEU A 100 -2.65 8.16 3.58
N LEU A 101 -1.75 9.10 3.90
CA LEU A 101 -1.02 9.83 2.86
C LEU A 101 -0.11 8.92 2.04
N VAL A 102 0.51 7.90 2.64
CA VAL A 102 1.29 6.89 1.91
C VAL A 102 0.41 6.19 0.87
N VAL A 103 -0.79 5.73 1.26
CA VAL A 103 -1.74 5.10 0.32
C VAL A 103 -2.07 6.03 -0.84
N VAL A 104 -2.43 7.29 -0.56
CA VAL A 104 -2.79 8.26 -1.60
C VAL A 104 -1.62 8.52 -2.54
N ILE A 105 -0.41 8.69 -2.02
CA ILE A 105 0.78 8.94 -2.83
C ILE A 105 1.11 7.71 -3.69
N ASP A 106 1.06 6.50 -3.13
CA ASP A 106 1.29 5.27 -3.88
C ASP A 106 0.27 5.06 -5.00
N ILE A 107 -1.01 5.39 -4.77
CA ILE A 107 -2.04 5.38 -5.83
C ILE A 107 -1.66 6.37 -6.94
N LEU A 108 -1.24 7.59 -6.59
CA LEU A 108 -0.86 8.59 -7.58
C LEU A 108 0.37 8.16 -8.38
N ILE A 109 1.40 7.63 -7.71
CA ILE A 109 2.59 7.11 -8.39
C ILE A 109 2.20 5.94 -9.30
N TRP A 110 1.37 5.01 -8.81
CA TRP A 110 0.89 3.88 -9.60
C TRP A 110 0.14 4.33 -10.86
N ILE A 111 -0.80 5.27 -10.75
CA ILE A 111 -1.52 5.84 -11.90
C ILE A 111 -0.55 6.49 -12.89
N ILE A 112 0.37 7.33 -12.41
CA ILE A 112 1.35 8.01 -13.27
C ILE A 112 2.23 7.02 -14.01
N LEU A 113 2.71 5.97 -13.34
CA LEU A 113 3.53 4.94 -13.97
C LEU A 113 2.76 4.17 -15.04
N ASN A 114 1.50 3.82 -14.79
CA ASN A 114 0.68 3.13 -15.81
C ASN A 114 0.42 4.01 -17.05
N ILE A 115 0.24 5.33 -16.87
CA ILE A 115 0.11 6.28 -17.99
C ILE A 115 1.39 6.28 -18.84
N ILE A 116 2.57 6.33 -18.19
CA ILE A 116 3.86 6.37 -18.89
C ILE A 116 4.15 5.07 -19.64
N VAL A 117 3.76 3.93 -19.07
CA VAL A 117 3.91 2.59 -19.69
C VAL A 117 2.88 2.37 -20.81
N GLY A 118 1.89 3.26 -20.95
CA GLY A 118 0.86 3.17 -21.98
C GLY A 118 -0.20 2.11 -21.70
N GLU A 119 -0.41 1.74 -20.43
CA GLU A 119 -1.50 0.86 -20.03
C GLU A 119 -2.84 1.61 -20.11
N ASP A 120 -3.89 0.92 -20.55
CA ASP A 120 -5.23 1.51 -20.64
C ASP A 120 -5.85 1.63 -19.24
N LEU A 121 -5.77 2.84 -18.67
CA LEU A 121 -6.38 3.13 -17.37
C LEU A 121 -7.89 2.91 -17.36
N MET A 122 -8.58 3.04 -18.51
CA MET A 122 -10.02 2.80 -18.55
C MET A 122 -10.36 1.34 -18.27
N ALA A 123 -9.46 0.39 -18.59
CA ALA A 123 -9.68 -1.03 -18.32
C ALA A 123 -9.87 -1.29 -16.80
N PHE A 124 -9.07 -0.63 -15.95
CA PHE A 124 -9.17 -0.77 -14.49
C PHE A 124 -10.53 -0.34 -13.91
N PHE A 125 -11.28 0.49 -14.64
CA PHE A 125 -12.59 1.01 -14.19
C PHE A 125 -13.77 0.42 -14.98
N GLN A 126 -13.58 -0.70 -15.67
CA GLN A 126 -14.62 -1.35 -16.46
C GLN A 126 -14.89 -2.80 -16.04
N GLY A 127 -16.15 -3.22 -16.14
CA GLY A 127 -16.56 -4.61 -15.94
C GLY A 127 -16.17 -5.17 -14.57
N THR A 128 -15.65 -6.41 -14.56
CA THR A 128 -15.21 -7.09 -13.33
C THR A 128 -13.96 -6.47 -12.71
N GLN A 129 -13.11 -5.85 -13.52
CA GLN A 129 -11.86 -5.20 -13.06
C GLN A 129 -12.13 -3.98 -12.18
N LEU A 130 -13.28 -3.33 -12.32
CA LEU A 130 -13.69 -2.24 -11.44
C LEU A 130 -13.83 -2.72 -9.99
N SER A 131 -14.48 -3.87 -9.78
CA SER A 131 -14.65 -4.44 -8.44
C SER A 131 -13.30 -4.82 -7.83
N GLU A 132 -12.44 -5.45 -8.60
CA GLU A 132 -11.09 -5.86 -8.17
C GLU A 132 -10.25 -4.65 -7.76
N THR A 133 -10.26 -3.60 -8.59
CA THR A 133 -9.52 -2.37 -8.33
C THR A 133 -10.05 -1.66 -7.08
N LEU A 134 -11.37 -1.49 -6.97
CA LEU A 134 -11.98 -0.87 -5.79
C LEU A 134 -11.72 -1.68 -4.52
N GLY A 135 -11.82 -3.01 -4.59
CA GLY A 135 -11.50 -3.90 -3.49
C GLY A 135 -10.05 -3.78 -3.05
N GLY A 136 -9.12 -3.71 -4.01
CA GLY A 136 -7.71 -3.43 -3.79
C GLY A 136 -7.44 -2.13 -3.06
N LEU A 137 -8.09 -1.04 -3.49
CA LEU A 137 -7.97 0.27 -2.87
C LEU A 137 -8.54 0.26 -1.44
N ILE A 138 -9.72 -0.31 -1.24
CA ILE A 138 -10.34 -0.43 0.09
C ILE A 138 -9.44 -1.23 1.05
N SER A 139 -8.86 -2.33 0.58
CA SER A 139 -7.87 -3.11 1.33
C SER A 139 -6.69 -2.27 1.78
N ALA A 140 -6.13 -1.46 0.87
CA ALA A 140 -5.02 -0.58 1.16
C ALA A 140 -5.37 0.45 2.24
N PHE A 141 -6.54 1.10 2.10
CA PHE A 141 -7.02 2.07 3.08
C PHE A 141 -7.24 1.44 4.46
N ILE A 142 -7.88 0.28 4.53
CA ILE A 142 -8.16 -0.41 5.80
C ILE A 142 -6.85 -0.88 6.45
N GLY A 143 -5.96 -1.52 5.68
CA GLY A 143 -4.66 -1.98 6.17
C GLY A 143 -3.83 -0.83 6.71
N ALA A 144 -3.67 0.25 5.94
CA ALA A 144 -2.91 1.42 6.34
C ALA A 144 -3.55 2.17 7.52
N PHE A 145 -4.88 2.23 7.59
CA PHE A 145 -5.60 2.84 8.71
C PHE A 145 -5.36 2.08 10.01
N ILE A 146 -5.54 0.75 9.99
CA ILE A 146 -5.33 -0.09 11.17
C ILE A 146 -3.86 -0.03 11.59
N GLY A 147 -2.94 -0.24 10.64
CA GLY A 147 -1.50 -0.17 10.88
C GLY A 147 -1.09 1.17 11.47
N GLY A 148 -1.47 2.28 10.82
CA GLY A 148 -1.12 3.64 11.24
C GLY A 148 -1.70 4.02 12.60
N SER A 149 -2.91 3.56 12.91
CA SER A 149 -3.52 3.75 14.23
C SER A 149 -2.71 3.04 15.32
N VAL A 150 -2.38 1.76 15.11
CA VAL A 150 -1.61 0.97 16.08
C VAL A 150 -0.20 1.53 16.26
N GLY A 151 0.50 1.84 15.16
CA GLY A 151 1.85 2.41 15.22
C GLY A 151 1.88 3.80 15.88
N GLY A 152 0.92 4.66 15.54
CA GLY A 152 0.77 5.99 16.12
C GLY A 152 0.41 5.97 17.61
N LEU A 153 -0.36 4.98 18.08
CA LEU A 153 -0.70 4.81 19.49
C LEU A 153 0.49 4.33 20.33
N ILE A 154 1.18 3.28 19.86
CA ILE A 154 2.26 2.63 20.61
C ILE A 154 3.49 3.55 20.74
N SER A 155 3.74 4.37 19.72
CA SER A 155 4.87 5.32 19.71
C SER A 155 4.74 6.50 20.68
N GLY A 156 3.61 6.60 21.39
CA GLY A 156 3.37 7.58 22.45
C GLY A 156 2.84 8.93 21.96
N PRO A 157 2.54 9.85 22.90
CA PRO A 157 1.99 11.14 22.57
C PRO A 157 2.96 11.97 21.73
N TYR A 158 2.40 12.82 20.87
CA TYR A 158 3.16 13.76 20.08
C TYR A 158 3.82 14.81 21.00
N GLU A 159 5.12 15.07 20.76
CA GLU A 159 5.88 16.15 21.41
C GLU A 159 5.34 17.51 20.93
N GLU A 160 4.18 17.92 21.43
CA GLU A 160 3.57 19.24 21.20
C GLU A 160 3.71 20.15 22.43
N TYR A 161 4.16 19.62 23.57
CA TYR A 161 4.22 20.31 24.87
C TYR A 161 5.63 20.44 25.48
N TYR A 162 6.69 20.26 24.70
CA TYR A 162 8.06 20.61 25.09
C TYR A 162 8.71 21.51 24.05
#